data_AF-A0A0F9STD5-F1
#
_entry.id   AF-A0A0F9STD5-F1
#
_cell.length_a   1.000
_cell.length_b   1.000
_cell.length_c   1.000
_cell.angle_alpha   90.00
_cell.angle_beta   90.00
_cell.angle_gamma   90.00
#
_symmetry.space_group_name_H-M   'P 1'
#
loop_
_entity.id
_entity.type
_entity.pdbx_description
1 polymer ?
#
loop_
_entity_poly.entity_id
_entity_poly.type
_entity_poly.pdbx_seq_one_letter_code
_entity_poly.pdbx_strand_id
1 'polypeptide(L)'
;MQEQENLEDVGVGTKEIEKLKPEIVKIVKATVEPVGDKNSKKVVCEVEHSAAQDNIKISSAKIEAKAFKLAIGGLWFNQDEDKNIRKGSLLANFLSFMKAEKVKDLEGKTCMTVEDDSGYLVFRAY
;
A
#
# COMPACT_ATOMS: atom_id res chain seq x y z
N MET A 1 -2.59 -30.11 17.36
CA MET A 1 -3.80 -29.53 17.95
C MET A 1 -3.61 -28.03 17.91
N GLN A 2 -4.46 -27.30 17.19
CA GLN A 2 -4.47 -25.84 17.23
C GLN A 2 -5.28 -25.43 18.46
N GLU A 3 -4.69 -24.61 19.33
CA GLU A 3 -5.40 -23.99 20.44
C GLU A 3 -6.49 -23.10 19.87
N GLN A 4 -7.74 -23.46 20.14
CA GLN A 4 -8.90 -22.62 19.86
C GLN A 4 -8.98 -21.59 20.99
N GLU A 5 -8.74 -20.32 20.68
CA GLU A 5 -8.84 -19.24 21.66
C GLU A 5 -10.29 -19.15 22.19
N ASN A 6 -10.45 -19.16 23.52
CA ASN A 6 -11.75 -19.06 24.19
C ASN A 6 -12.33 -17.65 23.99
N LEU A 7 -13.20 -17.50 23.00
CA LEU A 7 -13.91 -16.27 22.68
C LEU A 7 -14.81 -15.77 23.84
N GLU A 8 -15.22 -16.66 24.74
CA GLU A 8 -16.19 -16.39 25.81
C GLU A 8 -15.61 -15.57 26.98
N ASP A 9 -14.27 -15.55 27.13
CA ASP A 9 -13.58 -14.89 28.24
C ASP A 9 -12.87 -13.57 27.85
N VAL A 10 -12.93 -13.16 26.57
CA VAL A 10 -12.21 -11.98 26.06
C VAL A 10 -13.12 -10.75 26.06
N GLY A 11 -12.87 -9.81 26.97
CA GLY A 11 -13.54 -8.51 27.01
C GLY A 11 -12.99 -7.50 25.98
N VAL A 12 -13.75 -6.43 25.72
CA VAL A 12 -13.29 -5.32 24.86
C VAL A 12 -12.22 -4.52 25.60
N GLY A 13 -11.00 -4.48 25.04
CA GLY A 13 -9.91 -3.65 25.59
C GLY A 13 -10.21 -2.15 25.48
N THR A 14 -9.76 -1.37 26.46
CA THR A 14 -9.97 0.08 26.53
C THR A 14 -8.83 0.91 25.94
N LYS A 15 -7.79 0.26 25.41
CA LYS A 15 -6.66 0.95 24.79
C LYS A 15 -7.06 1.37 23.38
N GLU A 16 -7.06 2.68 23.12
CA GLU A 16 -7.19 3.20 21.77
C GLU A 16 -5.95 2.82 20.95
N ILE A 17 -6.18 2.36 19.72
CA ILE A 17 -5.08 2.06 18.78
C ILE A 17 -4.53 3.41 18.32
N GLU A 18 -3.27 3.70 18.68
CA GLU A 18 -2.57 4.86 18.14
C GLU A 18 -2.45 4.71 16.61
N LYS A 19 -3.13 5.59 15.88
CA LYS A 19 -3.06 5.60 14.42
C LYS A 19 -1.80 6.34 13.98
N LEU A 20 -1.07 5.73 13.05
CA LEU A 20 0.06 6.36 12.39
C LEU A 20 -0.43 7.55 11.56
N LYS A 21 0.23 8.70 11.71
CA LYS A 21 -0.12 9.94 11.02
C LYS A 21 0.55 10.01 9.65
N PRO A 22 -0.04 10.71 8.67
CA PRO A 22 0.62 10.98 7.39
C PRO A 22 1.99 11.64 7.54
N GLU A 23 3.00 11.08 6.87
CA GLU A 23 4.35 11.65 6.79
C GLU A 23 5.08 11.20 5.52
N ILE A 24 6.29 11.73 5.31
CA ILE A 24 7.18 11.26 4.25
C ILE A 24 7.84 9.97 4.72
N VAL A 25 7.56 8.88 4.01
CA VAL A 25 8.12 7.56 4.31
C VAL A 25 9.13 7.17 3.23
N LYS A 26 10.10 6.34 3.61
CA LYS A 26 11.06 5.76 2.66
C LYS A 26 10.68 4.32 2.35
N ILE A 27 10.59 3.98 1.07
CA ILE A 27 10.33 2.61 0.63
C ILE A 27 11.61 1.81 0.77
N VAL A 28 11.63 0.85 1.69
CA VAL A 28 12.80 -0.03 1.88
C VAL A 28 12.76 -1.25 1.00
N LYS A 29 11.56 -1.73 0.67
CA LYS A 29 11.36 -2.94 -0.13
C LYS A 29 10.06 -2.88 -0.89
N ALA A 30 10.04 -3.39 -2.13
CA ALA A 30 8.82 -3.50 -2.92
C ALA A 30 8.67 -4.92 -3.48
N THR A 31 7.61 -5.62 -3.07
CA THR A 31 7.34 -7.01 -3.45
C THR A 31 5.99 -7.15 -4.14
N VAL A 32 5.84 -8.20 -4.95
CA VAL A 32 4.54 -8.61 -5.49
C VAL A 32 4.05 -9.80 -4.66
N GLU A 33 2.95 -9.62 -3.95
CA GLU A 33 2.35 -10.63 -3.07
C GLU A 33 0.99 -11.09 -3.66
N PRO A 34 0.67 -12.39 -3.62
CA PRO A 34 -0.66 -12.89 -3.93
C PRO A 34 -1.63 -12.55 -2.80
N VAL A 35 -2.84 -12.10 -3.13
CA VAL A 35 -3.89 -11.78 -2.16
C VAL A 35 -5.23 -12.41 -2.54
N GLY A 36 -5.93 -12.88 -1.51
CA GLY A 36 -7.25 -13.52 -1.60
C GLY A 36 -7.24 -14.89 -2.28
N ASP A 37 -8.41 -15.54 -2.28
CA ASP A 37 -8.57 -16.91 -2.79
C ASP A 37 -8.28 -17.04 -4.29
N LYS A 38 -8.40 -15.93 -5.02
CA LYS A 38 -8.13 -15.85 -6.46
C LYS A 38 -6.65 -15.62 -6.79
N ASN A 39 -5.77 -15.55 -5.79
CA ASN A 39 -4.33 -15.29 -5.96
C ASN A 39 -4.05 -14.06 -6.85
N SER A 40 -4.84 -13.00 -6.68
CA SER A 40 -4.61 -11.75 -7.40
C SER A 40 -3.30 -11.13 -6.92
N LYS A 41 -2.48 -10.59 -7.83
CA LYS A 41 -1.16 -10.07 -7.47
C LYS A 41 -1.23 -8.60 -7.12
N LYS A 42 -0.66 -8.21 -5.99
CA LYS A 42 -0.61 -6.82 -5.51
C LYS A 42 0.82 -6.44 -5.18
N VAL A 43 1.22 -5.21 -5.51
CA VAL A 43 2.49 -4.63 -5.06
C VAL A 43 2.32 -4.16 -3.62
N VAL A 44 3.24 -4.58 -2.77
CA VAL A 44 3.33 -4.19 -1.37
C VAL A 44 4.67 -3.52 -1.15
N CYS A 45 4.65 -2.27 -0.67
CA CYS A 45 5.82 -1.52 -0.31
C CYS A 45 5.99 -1.55 1.21
N GLU A 46 7.09 -2.11 1.68
CA GLU A 46 7.52 -1.94 3.07
C GLU A 46 8.19 -0.57 3.18
N VAL A 47 7.77 0.22 4.16
CA VAL A 47 8.26 1.59 4.35
C VAL A 47 8.68 1.87 5.78
N GLU A 48 9.71 2.70 5.93
CA GLU A 48 10.15 3.25 7.20
C GLU A 48 9.25 4.44 7.58
N HIS A 49 8.62 4.33 8.75
CA HIS A 49 7.77 5.36 9.35
C HIS A 49 8.34 5.74 10.72
N SER A 50 8.53 7.03 11.00
CA SER A 50 9.24 7.53 12.18
C SER A 50 8.56 7.17 13.51
N ALA A 51 7.23 7.09 13.50
CA ALA A 51 6.43 6.68 14.66
C ALA A 51 6.17 5.17 14.77
N ALA A 52 6.69 4.34 13.85
CA ALA A 52 6.53 2.89 13.90
C ALA A 52 7.84 2.22 14.33
N GLN A 53 7.74 1.23 15.22
CA GLN A 53 8.91 0.44 15.62
C GLN A 53 9.39 -0.50 14.50
N ASP A 54 8.46 -1.00 13.69
CA ASP A 54 8.71 -1.88 12.55
C ASP A 54 8.29 -1.22 11.23
N ASN A 55 8.82 -1.73 10.12
CA ASN A 55 8.39 -1.31 8.79
C ASN A 55 6.90 -1.58 8.58
N ILE A 56 6.21 -0.60 8.00
CA ILE A 56 4.79 -0.73 7.68
C ILE A 56 4.60 -1.10 6.21
N LYS A 57 3.55 -1.85 5.91
CA LYS A 57 3.22 -2.28 4.55
C LYS A 57 2.14 -1.38 3.95
N ILE A 58 2.46 -0.67 2.88
CA ILE A 58 1.51 0.13 2.11
C ILE A 58 1.37 -0.48 0.72
N SER A 59 0.13 -0.72 0.29
CA SER A 59 -0.18 -1.34 -1.00
C SER A 59 -1.24 -0.57 -1.79
N SER A 60 -1.47 0.69 -1.43
CA SER A 60 -2.50 1.54 -2.04
C SER A 60 -1.95 2.94 -2.24
N ALA A 61 -2.44 3.63 -3.26
CA ALA A 61 -2.10 5.02 -3.53
C ALA A 61 -3.34 5.85 -3.87
N LYS A 62 -3.29 7.12 -3.49
CA LYS A 62 -4.23 8.17 -3.90
C LYS A 62 -3.61 8.90 -5.08
N ILE A 63 -4.22 8.75 -6.24
CA ILE A 63 -3.74 9.32 -7.51
C ILE A 63 -4.79 10.25 -8.11
N GLU A 64 -4.35 11.16 -8.98
CA GLU A 64 -5.27 11.89 -9.85
C GLU A 64 -5.75 10.97 -10.98
N ALA A 65 -7.05 10.70 -11.01
CA ALA A 65 -7.71 9.98 -12.09
C ALA A 65 -8.16 10.95 -13.20
N LYS A 66 -8.66 10.37 -14.30
CA LYS A 66 -9.23 11.16 -15.41
C LYS A 66 -10.28 12.15 -14.90
N ALA A 67 -10.28 13.35 -15.48
CA ALA A 67 -11.16 14.47 -15.13
C ALA A 67 -10.91 15.09 -13.73
N PHE A 68 -9.65 15.19 -13.31
CA PHE A 68 -9.21 15.93 -12.10
C PHE A 68 -9.86 15.43 -10.79
N LYS A 69 -10.21 14.14 -10.74
CA LYS A 69 -10.77 13.51 -9.54
C LYS A 69 -9.71 12.68 -8.85
N LEU A 70 -9.54 12.86 -7.54
CA LEU A 70 -8.69 11.99 -6.75
C LEU A 70 -9.36 10.62 -6.57
N ALA A 71 -8.62 9.57 -6.86
CA ALA A 71 -9.06 8.19 -6.65
C ALA A 71 -8.05 7.45 -5.77
N ILE A 72 -8.56 6.67 -4.83
CA ILE A 72 -7.76 5.76 -4.00
C ILE A 72 -7.93 4.35 -4.54
N GLY A 73 -6.84 3.61 -4.66
CA GLY A 73 -6.93 2.22 -5.02
C GLY A 73 -5.65 1.44 -4.79
N GLY A 74 -5.79 0.12 -4.89
CA GLY A 74 -4.69 -0.82 -4.70
C GLY A 74 -3.69 -0.80 -5.85
N LEU A 75 -2.42 -1.02 -5.51
CA LEU A 75 -1.31 -1.19 -6.44
C LEU A 75 -1.34 -2.60 -7.06
N TRP A 76 -2.37 -2.90 -7.86
CA TRP A 76 -2.54 -4.21 -8.48
C TRP A 76 -1.51 -4.46 -9.58
N PHE A 77 -0.84 -5.61 -9.51
CA PHE A 77 0.16 -6.05 -10.49
C PHE A 77 -0.52 -6.75 -11.66
N ASN A 78 -1.19 -5.95 -12.50
CA ASN A 78 -1.82 -6.41 -13.73
C ASN A 78 -0.88 -6.24 -14.91
N GLN A 79 -0.72 -7.28 -15.72
CA GLN A 79 0.13 -7.26 -16.90
C GLN A 79 -0.70 -7.16 -18.19
N ASP A 80 -0.12 -6.60 -19.24
CA ASP A 80 -0.65 -6.65 -20.61
C ASP A 80 -0.17 -7.91 -21.36
N GLU A 81 -0.51 -8.01 -22.64
CA GLU A 81 -0.17 -9.15 -23.51
C GLU A 81 1.35 -9.34 -23.66
N ASP A 82 2.12 -8.24 -23.60
CA ASP A 82 3.58 -8.23 -23.65
C ASP A 82 4.25 -8.50 -22.29
N LYS A 83 3.46 -8.86 -21.26
CA LYS A 83 3.89 -9.07 -19.87
C LYS A 83 4.46 -7.82 -19.20
N ASN A 84 4.15 -6.63 -19.70
CA ASN A 84 4.49 -5.37 -19.05
C ASN A 84 3.38 -4.93 -18.10
N ILE A 85 3.68 -4.01 -17.18
CA ILE A 85 2.65 -3.43 -16.30
C ILE A 85 1.64 -2.70 -17.17
N ARG A 86 0.36 -3.08 -17.06
CA ARG A 86 -0.71 -2.56 -17.90
C ARG A 86 -0.76 -1.03 -17.84
N LYS A 87 -0.59 -0.38 -18.99
CA LYS A 87 -0.62 1.08 -19.11
C LYS A 87 -1.94 1.66 -18.58
N GLY A 88 -1.83 2.78 -17.85
CA GLY A 88 -2.99 3.46 -17.25
C GLY A 88 -3.59 2.75 -16.03
N SER A 89 -3.00 1.63 -15.58
CA SER A 89 -3.31 1.08 -14.27
C SER A 89 -2.83 2.03 -13.16
N LEU A 90 -3.43 1.90 -11.98
CA LEU A 90 -3.04 2.71 -10.82
C LEU A 90 -1.56 2.50 -10.46
N LEU A 91 -1.06 1.26 -10.55
CA LEU A 91 0.36 0.95 -10.39
C LEU A 91 1.24 1.66 -11.44
N ALA A 92 0.86 1.64 -12.71
CA ALA A 92 1.62 2.34 -13.76
C ALA A 92 1.68 3.85 -13.52
N ASN A 93 0.56 4.46 -13.10
CA ASN A 93 0.52 5.89 -12.78
C ASN A 93 1.38 6.20 -11.54
N PHE A 94 1.34 5.35 -10.52
CA PHE A 94 2.18 5.49 -9.32
C PHE A 94 3.68 5.38 -9.67
N LEU A 95 4.08 4.39 -10.46
CA LEU A 95 5.46 4.24 -10.93
C LEU A 95 5.92 5.47 -11.72
N SER A 96 5.07 5.99 -12.61
CA SER A 96 5.35 7.20 -13.37
C SER A 96 5.54 8.42 -12.46
N PHE A 97 4.66 8.63 -11.47
CA PHE A 97 4.79 9.69 -10.47
C PHE A 97 6.12 9.59 -9.71
N MET A 98 6.48 8.37 -9.30
CA MET A 98 7.73 8.09 -8.60
C MET A 98 8.96 8.12 -9.51
N LYS A 99 8.82 8.33 -10.84
CA LYS A 99 9.89 8.22 -11.83
C LYS A 99 10.62 6.87 -11.73
N ALA A 100 9.84 5.79 -11.68
CA ALA A 100 10.27 4.40 -11.61
C ALA A 100 9.76 3.65 -12.85
N GLU A 101 10.60 2.81 -13.45
CA GLU A 101 10.19 1.99 -14.60
C GLU A 101 9.70 0.61 -14.15
N LYS A 102 10.27 0.11 -13.05
CA LYS A 102 9.99 -1.21 -12.48
C LYS A 102 9.64 -1.09 -11.01
N VAL A 103 8.93 -2.08 -10.48
CA VAL A 103 8.57 -2.16 -9.04
C VAL A 103 9.81 -2.05 -8.15
N LYS A 104 10.91 -2.68 -8.54
CA LYS A 104 12.17 -2.63 -7.76
C LYS A 104 12.78 -1.23 -7.68
N ASP A 105 12.53 -0.37 -8.66
CA ASP A 105 13.06 1.00 -8.68
C ASP A 105 12.36 1.90 -7.65
N LEU A 106 11.29 1.42 -7.00
CA LEU A 106 10.68 2.09 -5.86
C LEU A 106 11.55 2.01 -4.60
N GLU A 107 12.39 0.98 -4.48
CA GLU A 107 13.26 0.79 -3.32
C GLU A 107 14.25 1.96 -3.21
N GLY A 108 14.35 2.53 -2.00
CA GLY A 108 15.14 3.71 -1.71
C GLY A 108 14.48 5.05 -2.03
N LYS A 109 13.33 5.06 -2.72
CA LYS A 109 12.58 6.32 -2.97
C LYS A 109 11.76 6.71 -1.74
N THR A 110 11.51 8.01 -1.62
CA THR A 110 10.64 8.58 -0.60
C THR A 110 9.32 9.02 -1.20
N CYS A 111 8.22 8.84 -0.45
CA CYS A 111 6.90 9.24 -0.87
C CYS A 111 6.13 9.81 0.33
N MET A 112 5.33 10.84 0.10
CA MET A 112 4.41 11.35 1.11
C MET A 112 3.25 10.37 1.26
N THR A 113 2.79 10.11 2.48
CA THR A 113 1.54 9.38 2.74
C THR A 113 0.40 10.35 3.04
N VAL A 114 -0.82 9.88 2.88
CA VAL A 114 -2.07 10.54 3.30
C VAL A 114 -3.03 9.48 3.81
N GLU A 115 -4.04 9.90 4.58
CA GLU A 115 -5.12 9.02 4.99
C GLU A 115 -6.12 8.80 3.85
N ASP A 116 -6.63 7.58 3.75
CA ASP A 116 -7.85 7.28 3.00
C ASP A 116 -9.11 7.60 3.84
N ASP A 117 -10.28 7.40 3.24
CA ASP A 117 -11.56 7.70 3.90
C ASP A 117 -11.84 6.79 5.12
N SER A 118 -11.07 5.71 5.29
CA SER A 118 -11.12 4.80 6.45
C SER A 118 -10.00 5.07 7.47
N GLY A 119 -9.15 6.07 7.22
CA GLY A 119 -8.03 6.45 8.08
C GLY A 119 -6.80 5.54 7.97
N TYR A 120 -6.64 4.80 6.87
CA TYR A 120 -5.42 4.05 6.57
C TYR A 120 -4.43 4.90 5.77
N LEU A 121 -3.14 4.71 6.01
CA LEU A 121 -2.09 5.38 5.24
C LEU A 121 -1.98 4.80 3.83
N VAL A 122 -2.03 5.69 2.84
CA VAL A 122 -1.84 5.41 1.42
C VAL A 122 -0.82 6.37 0.84
N PHE A 123 -0.14 5.99 -0.25
CA PHE A 123 0.79 6.89 -0.92
C PHE A 123 0.07 8.06 -1.59
N ARG A 124 0.61 9.27 -1.46
CA ARG A 124 0.16 10.46 -2.18
C ARG A 124 0.90 10.55 -3.51
N ALA A 125 0.18 10.39 -4.62
CA ALA A 125 0.74 10.38 -5.96
C ALA A 125 -0.09 11.23 -6.94
N TYR A 126 -0.20 12.52 -6.63
CA TYR A 126 -0.77 13.60 -7.44
C TYR A 126 -0.05 14.92 -7.15
#